data_AF-A0A2S3U710-F1
#
_entry.id   AF-A0A2S3U710-F1
#
_cell.length_a   1.000
_cell.length_b   1.000
_cell.length_c   1.000
_cell.angle_alpha   90.00
_cell.angle_beta   90.00
_cell.angle_gamma   90.00
#
_symmetry.space_group_name_H-M   'P 1'
#
loop_
_entity.id
_entity.type
_entity.pdbx_description
1 polymer ?
#
loop_
_entity_poly.entity_id
_entity_poly.type
_entity_poly.pdbx_seq_one_letter_code
_entity_poly.pdbx_strand_id
1 'polypeptide(L)' 'MVKYISDRIGVMHYGKILEIGPADEVYNHPLHKYTESLISAVPVPDPEFERNRKQVPYDRNDRT' A
#
# COMPACT_ATOMS: atom_id res chain seq x y z
N MET A 1 2.39 6.73 -8.84
CA MET A 1 1.84 6.68 -10.22
C MET A 1 0.40 6.17 -10.24
N VAL A 2 0.12 4.96 -9.76
CA VAL A 2 -1.24 4.34 -9.79
C VAL A 2 -2.35 5.25 -9.21
N LYS A 3 -2.10 5.92 -8.08
CA LYS A 3 -3.09 6.84 -7.48
C LYS A 3 -3.47 8.05 -8.34
N TYR A 4 -2.62 8.46 -9.28
CA TYR A 4 -2.84 9.66 -10.10
C TYR A 4 -3.48 9.34 -11.45
N ILE A 5 -3.66 8.06 -11.77
CA ILE A 5 -4.17 7.59 -13.07
C ILE A 5 -5.40 6.70 -12.92
N SER A 6 -5.87 6.45 -11.69
CA SER A 6 -6.96 5.53 -11.40
C SER A 6 -7.96 6.20 -10.47
N ASP A 7 -9.25 6.05 -10.75
CA ASP A 7 -10.31 6.50 -9.82
C ASP A 7 -10.50 5.51 -8.66
N ARG A 8 -10.25 4.22 -8.92
CA ARG A 8 -10.40 3.12 -7.96
C ARG A 8 -9.24 2.17 -8.03
N ILE A 9 -8.86 1.61 -6.88
CA ILE A 9 -7.77 0.65 -6.74
C ILE A 9 -8.32 -0.63 -6.09
N GLY A 10 -7.98 -1.76 -6.68
CA GLY A 10 -8.18 -3.09 -6.09
C GLY A 10 -6.83 -3.73 -5.77
N VAL A 11 -6.64 -4.17 -4.54
CA VAL A 11 -5.42 -4.84 -4.07
C VAL A 11 -5.69 -6.34 -4.00
N MET A 12 -4.80 -7.13 -4.62
CA MET A 12 -4.92 -8.58 -4.67
C MET A 12 -3.68 -9.26 -4.11
N HIS A 13 -3.89 -10.42 -3.48
CA HIS A 13 -2.83 -11.29 -2.99
C HIS A 13 -3.24 -12.75 -3.18
N TYR A 14 -2.36 -13.56 -3.79
CA TYR A 14 -2.63 -14.97 -4.11
C TYR A 14 -3.99 -15.21 -4.81
N GLY A 15 -4.33 -14.35 -5.78
CA GLY A 15 -5.56 -14.48 -6.57
C GLY A 15 -6.85 -14.10 -5.84
N LYS A 16 -6.77 -13.52 -4.64
CA LYS A 16 -7.92 -12.99 -3.90
C LYS A 16 -7.85 -11.48 -3.81
N ILE A 17 -9.00 -10.82 -3.93
CA ILE A 17 -9.15 -9.38 -3.64
C ILE A 17 -9.13 -9.23 -2.11
N LEU A 18 -8.21 -8.40 -1.62
CA LEU A 18 -8.08 -8.07 -0.21
C LEU A 18 -8.74 -6.72 0.12
N GLU A 19 -8.64 -5.75 -0.79
CA GLU A 19 -9.15 -4.40 -0.59
C GLU A 19 -9.58 -3.80 -1.92
N ILE A 20 -10.68 -3.04 -1.93
CA ILE A 20 -11.13 -2.30 -3.11
C ILE A 20 -11.80 -0.99 -2.67
N GLY A 21 -11.37 0.13 -3.24
CA GLY A 21 -11.89 1.44 -2.86
C GLY A 21 -11.46 2.55 -3.80
N PRO A 22 -11.86 3.80 -3.52
CA PRO A 22 -11.32 4.99 -4.16
C PRO A 22 -9.79 5.03 -4.04
N ALA A 23 -9.09 5.53 -5.07
CA ALA A 23 -7.63 5.56 -5.07
C ALA A 23 -7.05 6.33 -3.87
N ASP A 24 -7.68 7.45 -3.48
CA ASP A 24 -7.27 8.22 -2.30
C ASP A 24 -7.47 7.49 -0.98
N GLU A 25 -8.53 6.70 -0.83
CA GLU A 25 -8.77 5.93 0.40
C GLU A 25 -7.77 4.79 0.52
N VAL A 26 -7.61 3.98 -0.53
CA VAL A 26 -6.66 2.87 -0.52
C VAL A 26 -5.23 3.36 -0.29
N TYR A 27 -4.88 4.55 -0.79
CA TYR A 27 -3.53 5.11 -0.65
C TYR A 27 -3.28 5.78 0.70
N ASN A 28 -4.24 6.54 1.23
CA ASN A 28 -4.05 7.34 2.46
C ASN A 28 -4.56 6.63 3.72
N HIS A 29 -5.55 5.75 3.59
CA HIS A 29 -6.19 5.01 4.68
C HIS A 29 -6.32 3.52 4.30
N PRO A 30 -5.21 2.82 4.04
CA PRO A 30 -5.25 1.40 3.71
C PRO A 30 -5.89 0.62 4.85
N LEU A 31 -6.91 -0.18 4.54
CA LEU A 31 -7.61 -0.99 5.54
C LEU A 31 -6.86 -2.29 5.85
N HIS A 32 -6.10 -2.81 4.89
CA HIS A 32 -5.41 -4.08 5.03
C HIS A 32 -3.90 -3.88 5.21
N LYS A 33 -3.30 -4.57 6.19
CA LYS A 33 -1.84 -4.58 6.47
C LYS A 33 -0.98 -4.84 5.24
N TYR A 34 -1.46 -5.70 4.33
CA TYR A 34 -0.80 -5.95 3.05
C TYR A 34 -0.74 -4.70 2.15
N THR A 35 -1.85 -3.96 2.07
CA THR A 35 -1.93 -2.70 1.31
C THR A 35 -0.98 -1.67 1.91
N GLU A 36 -0.95 -1.55 3.24
CA GLU A 36 0.00 -0.68 3.97
C GLU A 36 1.45 -1.03 3.62
N SER A 37 1.81 -2.32 3.63
CA SER A 37 3.14 -2.78 3.26
C SER A 37 3.50 -2.43 1.80
N LEU A 38 2.58 -2.62 0.85
CA LEU A 38 2.79 -2.25 -0.55
C LEU A 38 2.99 -0.74 -0.73
N ILE A 39 2.21 0.09 -0.05
CA ILE A 39 2.35 1.56 -0.11
C ILE A 39 3.65 1.98 0.57
N SER A 40 4.04 1.30 1.65
CA SER A 40 5.34 1.47 2.32
C SER A 40 6.54 1.01 1.47
N ALA A 41 6.33 0.56 0.23
CA ALA A 41 7.39 0.37 -0.76
C ALA A 41 7.46 1.52 -1.77
N VAL A 42 6.46 2.39 -1.89
CA VAL A 42 6.44 3.50 -2.86
C VAL A 42 7.52 4.52 -2.51
N PRO A 43 8.48 4.83 -3.39
CA PRO A 43 9.57 5.75 -3.08
C PRO A 43 9.05 7.18 -2.90
N VAL A 44 9.55 7.88 -1.87
CA VAL A 44 9.32 9.32 -1.72
C VAL A 44 10.43 10.11 -2.40
N PRO A 45 10.15 11.28 -2.99
CA PRO A 45 11.14 12.08 -3.73
C PRO A 45 12.22 12.71 -2.83
N ASP A 46 12.09 12.63 -1.51
CA ASP A 46 13.04 13.18 -0.56
C ASP A 46 14.17 12.17 -0.25
N PRO A 47 15.43 12.48 -0.59
CA PRO A 47 16.56 11.55 -0.45
C PRO A 47 17.01 11.32 1.00
N GLU A 48 16.72 12.23 1.94
CA GLU A 48 17.02 12.03 3.37
C GLU A 48 15.98 11.12 4.03
N PHE A 49 14.71 11.24 3.64
CA PHE A 49 13.64 10.34 4.07
C PHE A 49 13.84 8.91 3.55
N GLU A 50 14.24 8.75 2.29
CA GLU A 50 14.46 7.42 1.70
C GLU A 50 15.60 6.65 2.40
N ARG A 51 16.67 7.35 2.82
CA ARG A 51 17.81 6.72 3.52
C ARG A 51 17.46 6.16 4.89
N ASN A 52 16.50 6.76 5.59
CA ASN A 52 16.09 6.35 6.93
C ASN A 52 14.84 5.46 6.94
N ARG A 53 14.37 5.04 5.76
CA ARG A 53 13.11 4.34 5.62
C ARG A 53 13.18 2.94 6.22
N LYS A 54 12.24 2.63 7.12
CA LYS A 54 11.98 1.28 7.61
C LYS A 54 10.85 0.68 6.78
N GLN A 55 11.16 -0.36 6.00
CA GLN A 55 10.11 -1.14 5.33
C GLN A 55 9.26 -1.81 6.40
N VAL A 56 7.93 -1.79 6.23
CA VAL A 56 7.01 -2.53 7.09
C VAL A 56 6.83 -3.92 6.48
N PRO A 57 7.47 -4.97 7.03
CA PRO A 57 7.27 -6.33 6.53
C PRO A 57 5.84 -6.77 6.83
N TYR A 58 5.13 -7.22 5.80
CA TYR A 58 3.84 -7.86 5.96
C TYR A 58 4.02 -9.32 6.40
N ASP A 59 3.47 -9.67 7.56
CA ASP A 59 3.36 -11.07 8.00
C ASP A 59 1.95 -11.60 7.70
N ARG A 60 1.87 -12.74 7.02
CA ARG A 60 0.59 -13.34 6.60
C ARG A 60 -0.26 -13.86 7.77
N ASN A 61 0.34 -14.13 8.94
CA ASN A 61 -0.41 -14.54 10.13
C ASN A 61 -1.14 -13.37 10.79
N ASP A 62 -0.80 -12.12 10.45
CA ASP A 62 -1.46 -10.90 10.93
C ASP A 62 -2.76 -10.66 10.13
N ARG A 63 -3.73 -11.59 10.26
CA ARG A 63 -4.99 -11.61 9.48
C ARG A 63 -6.02 -10.54 9.87
N THR A 64 -5.57 -9.39 10.38
CA THR A 64 -6.46 -8.30 10.85
C THR A 64 -6.00 -6.96 10.33
#